data_AF-A0A2W4UJR8-F1
#
_entry.id   AF-A0A2W4UJR8-F1
#
_cell.length_a   1.000
_cell.length_b   1.000
_cell.length_c   1.000
_cell.angle_alpha   90.00
_cell.angle_beta   90.00
_cell.angle_gamma   90.00
#
_symmetry.space_group_name_H-M   'P 1'
#
loop_
_entity.id
_entity.type
_entity.pdbx_description
1 polymer ?
#
loop_
_entity_poly.entity_id
_entity_poly.type
_entity_poly.pdbx_seq_one_letter_code
_entity_poly.pdbx_strand_id
1 'polypeptide(L)'
;MFDLEYSDPDLKSKIENLEKHYPDEVCCELPHFLKGLKRDGQVSGTDYFRGGINRISARTFFLHYVPDPQRGVVKLIDLKVKSAELLQSRFSIVDEWDDNDVIDIVPQCDSPTKLIKALKLIAGGTTDSYELGYHLGHRGKKREYISRHGQYVRQALDVLKLVESHQDGRKLIPVLTERGRHIATSTDAQIQNKLLTIAMLNYRPVWKVINATTEGDDEFNQETIRELVFPEELRDANTCSRRSQTIRTWIQWISSTSGIPIRLPGGYKQLTLFTTSINVE
;
A
#
# COMPACT_ATOMS: atom_id res chain seq x y z
N MET A 1 2.97 32.44 -21.52
CA MET A 1 3.81 31.47 -20.80
C MET A 1 4.24 32.14 -19.52
N PHE A 2 4.14 31.45 -18.40
CA PHE A 2 4.41 31.97 -17.07
C PHE A 2 5.76 31.45 -16.57
N ASP A 3 6.53 32.33 -15.93
CA ASP A 3 7.75 31.95 -15.22
C ASP A 3 7.43 31.44 -13.82
N LEU A 4 8.21 30.48 -13.33
CA LEU A 4 8.06 29.96 -11.97
C LEU A 4 9.00 30.72 -11.03
N GLU A 5 8.42 31.36 -10.03
CA GLU A 5 9.13 31.89 -8.87
C GLU A 5 8.87 30.99 -7.65
N TYR A 6 9.74 31.07 -6.65
CA TYR A 6 9.66 30.28 -5.42
C TYR A 6 9.60 31.22 -4.22
N SER A 7 8.80 30.87 -3.21
CA SER A 7 8.70 31.62 -1.94
C SER A 7 10.03 31.74 -1.22
N ASP A 8 10.84 30.69 -1.30
CA ASP A 8 12.12 30.59 -0.62
C ASP A 8 13.11 29.69 -1.39
N PRO A 9 14.42 29.79 -1.10
CA PRO A 9 15.46 29.03 -1.79
C PRO A 9 15.43 27.52 -1.52
N ASP A 10 14.90 27.06 -0.38
CA ASP A 10 14.83 25.64 -0.04
C ASP A 10 13.80 24.92 -0.89
N LEU A 11 12.61 25.51 -1.04
CA LEU A 11 11.58 25.01 -1.96
C LEU A 11 12.10 24.93 -3.40
N LYS A 12 12.83 25.98 -3.84
CA LYS A 12 13.49 25.97 -5.16
C LYS A 12 14.46 24.80 -5.29
N SER A 13 15.36 24.63 -4.33
CA SER A 13 16.35 23.54 -4.34
C SER A 13 15.70 22.16 -4.41
N LYS A 14 14.63 21.95 -3.62
CA LYS A 14 13.87 20.70 -3.59
C LYS A 14 13.13 20.43 -4.90
N ILE A 15 12.53 21.45 -5.52
CA ILE A 15 11.78 21.29 -6.79
C ILE A 15 12.72 21.16 -7.99
N GLU A 16 13.90 21.79 -7.99
CA GLU A 16 14.87 21.64 -9.07
C GLU A 16 15.61 20.29 -9.00
N ASN A 17 15.66 19.66 -7.83
CA ASN A 17 16.25 18.33 -7.62
C ASN A 17 15.21 17.35 -7.06
N LEU A 18 14.10 17.16 -7.78
CA LEU A 18 12.96 16.36 -7.32
C LEU A 18 13.38 14.98 -6.80
N GLU A 19 14.17 14.25 -7.60
CA GLU A 19 14.62 12.89 -7.31
C GLU A 19 15.42 12.78 -5.99
N LYS A 20 16.06 13.87 -5.56
CA LYS A 20 16.83 13.90 -4.32
C LYS A 20 15.96 14.12 -3.09
N HIS A 21 14.84 14.83 -3.25
CA HIS A 21 14.09 15.40 -2.13
C HIS A 21 12.66 14.87 -1.99
N TYR A 22 12.11 14.28 -3.04
CA TYR A 22 10.72 13.84 -3.05
C TYR A 22 10.57 12.38 -3.52
N PRO A 23 9.50 11.73 -3.06
CA PRO A 23 8.91 10.53 -3.66
C PRO A 23 8.89 10.51 -5.19
N ASP A 24 9.21 9.37 -5.81
CA ASP A 24 9.11 9.17 -7.27
C ASP A 24 7.72 9.50 -7.82
N GLU A 25 6.65 9.26 -7.08
CA GLU A 25 5.29 9.60 -7.52
C GLU A 25 5.09 11.10 -7.59
N VAL A 26 5.68 11.84 -6.65
CA VAL A 26 5.71 13.30 -6.72
C VAL A 26 6.61 13.71 -7.90
N CYS A 27 7.75 13.06 -8.10
CA CYS A 27 8.65 13.31 -9.24
C CYS A 27 7.98 13.04 -10.60
N CYS A 28 7.11 12.04 -10.70
CA CYS A 28 6.35 11.73 -11.91
C CYS A 28 5.13 12.64 -12.06
N GLU A 29 4.41 12.94 -10.98
CA GLU A 29 3.16 13.69 -11.03
C GLU A 29 3.39 15.20 -11.13
N LEU A 30 4.26 15.77 -10.29
CA LEU A 30 4.48 17.21 -10.16
C LEU A 30 4.89 17.90 -11.48
N PRO A 31 5.77 17.34 -12.34
CA PRO A 31 6.15 17.99 -13.60
C PRO A 31 4.96 18.28 -14.52
N HIS A 32 3.92 17.43 -14.51
CA HIS A 32 2.71 17.65 -15.31
C HIS A 32 1.97 18.91 -14.86
N PHE A 33 1.86 19.11 -13.55
CA PHE A 33 1.24 20.29 -12.96
C PHE A 33 2.09 21.55 -13.15
N LEU A 34 3.42 21.46 -12.97
CA LEU A 34 4.32 22.58 -13.26
C LEU A 34 4.26 23.01 -14.73
N LYS A 35 4.12 22.05 -15.66
CA LYS A 35 3.94 22.35 -17.09
C LYS A 35 2.61 23.07 -17.36
N GLY A 36 1.53 22.65 -16.69
CA GLY A 36 0.23 23.34 -16.75
C GLY A 36 0.32 24.78 -16.25
N LEU A 37 0.93 24.99 -15.08
CA LEU A 37 1.15 26.32 -14.50
C LEU A 37 1.99 27.23 -15.42
N LYS A 38 3.09 26.72 -16.00
CA LYS A 38 3.89 27.47 -16.99
C LYS A 38 3.10 27.85 -18.24
N ARG A 39 2.14 27.03 -18.65
CA ARG A 39 1.34 27.32 -19.85
C ARG A 39 0.26 28.36 -19.56
N ASP A 40 -0.53 28.11 -18.54
CA ASP A 40 -1.84 28.76 -18.34
C ASP A 40 -1.93 29.60 -17.06
N GLY A 41 -0.91 29.55 -16.18
CA GLY A 41 -0.93 30.21 -14.87
C GLY A 41 -1.79 29.50 -13.83
N GLN A 42 -2.55 28.48 -14.23
CA GLN A 42 -3.49 27.72 -13.41
C GLN A 42 -3.79 26.34 -14.02
N VAL A 43 -4.41 25.45 -13.25
CA VAL A 43 -4.79 24.08 -13.66
C VAL A 43 -6.27 23.80 -13.33
N SER A 44 -7.11 23.84 -14.37
CA SER A 44 -8.56 23.67 -14.27
C SER A 44 -8.99 22.36 -13.58
N GLY A 45 -10.00 22.45 -12.71
CA GLY A 45 -10.65 21.31 -12.06
C GLY A 45 -9.91 20.72 -10.86
N THR A 46 -8.66 21.12 -10.60
CA THR A 46 -7.86 20.69 -9.44
C THR A 46 -7.47 21.82 -8.49
N ASP A 47 -7.64 23.06 -8.94
CA ASP A 47 -7.40 24.27 -8.17
C ASP A 47 -8.59 24.64 -7.29
N TYR A 48 -8.29 25.12 -6.08
CA TYR A 48 -9.22 25.92 -5.30
C TYR A 48 -8.51 27.14 -4.71
N PHE A 49 -9.28 28.20 -4.51
CA PHE A 49 -8.80 29.51 -4.09
C PHE A 49 -9.07 29.76 -2.61
N ARG A 50 -8.07 30.22 -1.86
CA ARG A 50 -8.23 30.70 -0.47
C ARG A 50 -7.32 31.89 -0.21
N GLY A 51 -7.91 33.07 -0.02
CA GLY A 51 -7.18 34.26 0.43
C GLY A 51 -6.07 34.73 -0.51
N GLY A 52 -6.26 34.66 -1.82
CA GLY A 52 -5.24 35.03 -2.81
C GLY A 52 -4.29 33.90 -3.22
N ILE A 53 -4.33 32.77 -2.51
CA ILE A 53 -3.49 31.59 -2.77
C ILE A 53 -4.35 30.50 -3.41
N ASN A 54 -3.88 29.99 -4.55
CA ASN A 54 -4.42 28.78 -5.17
C ASN A 54 -3.73 27.54 -4.58
N ARG A 55 -4.46 26.43 -4.49
CA ARG A 55 -3.85 25.11 -4.20
C ARG A 55 -4.34 24.06 -5.20
N ILE A 56 -3.38 23.38 -5.80
CA ILE A 56 -3.56 22.14 -6.53
C ILE A 56 -3.63 21.00 -5.51
N SER A 57 -4.71 20.22 -5.57
CA SER A 57 -4.83 18.96 -4.83
C SER A 57 -4.57 17.77 -5.76
N ALA A 58 -3.29 17.46 -6.01
CA ALA A 58 -2.85 16.32 -6.82
C ALA A 58 -3.05 14.99 -6.08
N ARG A 59 -2.70 13.84 -6.68
CA ARG A 59 -2.85 12.52 -6.02
C ARG A 59 -1.87 12.33 -4.87
N THR A 60 -0.65 12.82 -5.02
CA THR A 60 0.47 12.55 -4.09
C THR A 60 0.87 13.76 -3.25
N PHE A 61 0.46 14.95 -3.65
CA PHE A 61 0.83 16.19 -2.96
C PHE A 61 -0.27 17.25 -2.98
N PHE A 62 -0.06 18.28 -2.19
CA PHE A 62 -0.69 19.58 -2.26
C PHE A 62 0.36 20.62 -2.67
N LEU A 63 0.08 21.40 -3.72
CA LEU A 63 0.95 22.49 -4.15
C LEU A 63 0.21 23.81 -4.00
N HIS A 64 0.75 24.72 -3.22
CA HIS A 64 0.21 26.08 -3.03
C HIS A 64 0.97 27.06 -3.90
N TYR A 65 0.27 27.97 -4.55
CA TYR A 65 0.88 28.96 -5.43
C TYR A 65 0.03 30.22 -5.57
N VAL A 66 0.63 31.30 -6.07
CA VAL A 66 -0.05 32.56 -6.39
C VAL A 66 0.27 32.92 -7.85
N PRO A 67 -0.73 33.03 -8.74
CA PRO A 67 -0.51 33.54 -10.08
C PRO A 67 -0.47 35.07 -10.08
N ASP A 68 0.44 35.62 -10.86
CA ASP A 68 0.49 37.04 -11.24
C ASP A 68 0.42 37.15 -12.77
N PRO A 69 -0.79 37.25 -13.35
CA PRO A 69 -0.98 37.35 -14.79
C PRO A 69 -0.39 38.62 -15.41
N GLN A 70 -0.25 39.71 -14.64
CA GLN A 70 0.30 40.97 -15.16
C GLN A 70 1.81 40.88 -15.34
N ARG A 71 2.50 40.20 -14.41
CA ARG A 71 3.94 39.94 -14.51
C ARG A 71 4.27 38.68 -15.30
N GLY A 72 3.27 37.85 -15.62
CA GLY A 72 3.48 36.56 -16.27
C GLY A 72 4.23 35.58 -15.38
N VAL A 73 3.96 35.59 -14.08
CA VAL A 73 4.67 34.76 -13.09
C VAL A 73 3.69 33.89 -12.31
N VAL A 74 4.12 32.70 -11.92
CA VAL A 74 3.49 31.86 -10.91
C VAL A 74 4.47 31.67 -9.76
N LYS A 75 4.15 32.19 -8.58
CA LYS A 75 4.96 32.02 -7.38
C LYS A 75 4.51 30.77 -6.61
N LEU A 76 5.35 29.75 -6.57
CA LEU A 76 5.15 28.56 -5.75
C LEU A 76 5.44 28.90 -4.29
N ILE A 77 4.51 28.54 -3.40
CA ILE A 77 4.55 28.88 -1.98
C ILE A 77 4.95 27.68 -1.12
N ASP A 78 4.42 26.50 -1.41
CA ASP A 78 4.68 25.30 -0.62
C ASP A 78 4.30 24.03 -1.39
N LEU A 79 4.98 22.92 -1.10
CA LEU A 79 4.69 21.59 -1.60
C LEU A 79 4.63 20.60 -0.43
N LYS A 80 3.44 20.10 -0.11
CA LYS A 80 3.22 19.12 0.95
C LYS A 80 2.84 17.77 0.37
N VAL A 81 3.65 16.75 0.65
CA VAL A 81 3.28 15.36 0.33
C VAL A 81 2.09 14.96 1.19
N LYS A 82 1.11 14.29 0.58
CA LYS A 82 -0.12 13.84 1.25
C LYS A 82 0.20 12.70 2.24
N SER A 83 -0.15 12.89 3.52
CA SER A 83 0.12 12.04 4.70
C SER A 83 -0.81 10.81 4.84
N ALA A 84 -0.59 9.96 5.84
CA ALA A 84 -1.32 8.72 6.14
C ALA A 84 -2.82 8.93 6.40
N GLU A 85 -3.26 10.07 6.92
CA GLU A 85 -4.69 10.44 6.98
C GLU A 85 -5.34 10.44 5.58
N LEU A 86 -4.56 10.81 4.56
CA LEU A 86 -5.00 10.78 3.17
C LEU A 86 -4.92 9.37 2.58
N LEU A 87 -4.02 8.50 3.06
CA LEU A 87 -4.04 7.06 2.78
C LEU A 87 -5.26 6.38 3.42
N GLN A 88 -5.59 6.71 4.69
CA GLN A 88 -6.76 6.22 5.39
C GLN A 88 -8.04 6.58 4.63
N SER A 89 -8.18 7.85 4.24
CA SER A 89 -9.32 8.30 3.42
C SER A 89 -9.35 7.65 2.03
N ARG A 90 -8.19 7.55 1.34
CA ARG A 90 -8.08 6.98 -0.02
C ARG A 90 -8.35 5.48 -0.09
N PHE A 91 -7.96 4.74 0.94
CA PHE A 91 -8.10 3.29 0.99
C PHE A 91 -9.21 2.81 1.93
N SER A 92 -9.99 3.74 2.48
CA SER A 92 -11.05 3.45 3.45
C SER A 92 -10.55 2.54 4.58
N ILE A 93 -9.43 2.93 5.19
CA ILE A 93 -8.81 2.20 6.28
C ILE A 93 -9.58 2.51 7.55
N VAL A 94 -10.09 1.47 8.20
CA VAL A 94 -10.75 1.59 9.50
C VAL A 94 -9.67 1.53 10.59
N ASP A 95 -9.28 2.69 11.11
CA ASP A 95 -8.30 2.84 12.20
C ASP A 95 -9.01 3.01 13.56
N GLU A 96 -9.96 2.12 13.83
CA GLU A 96 -10.69 2.04 15.11
C GLU A 96 -10.28 0.75 15.86
N TRP A 97 -8.97 0.52 15.99
CA TRP A 97 -8.48 -0.65 16.72
C TRP A 97 -8.31 -0.31 18.20
N ASP A 98 -8.83 -1.17 19.09
CA ASP A 98 -8.54 -1.05 20.52
C ASP A 98 -7.07 -1.44 20.74
N ASP A 99 -6.31 -0.66 21.52
CA ASP A 99 -4.96 -1.05 21.88
C ASP A 99 -4.88 -2.35 22.67
N ASN A 100 -6.01 -2.76 23.26
CA ASN A 100 -6.21 -4.06 23.91
C ASN A 100 -6.65 -5.18 22.96
N ASP A 101 -6.98 -4.89 21.69
CA ASP A 101 -7.29 -5.94 20.71
C ASP A 101 -6.05 -6.80 20.49
N VAL A 102 -6.12 -8.05 20.96
CA VAL A 102 -5.09 -9.06 20.72
C VAL A 102 -5.06 -9.34 19.22
N ILE A 103 -3.91 -9.11 18.58
CA ILE A 103 -3.67 -9.63 17.23
C ILE A 103 -3.57 -11.14 17.37
N ASP A 104 -4.70 -11.83 17.19
CA ASP A 104 -4.80 -13.26 17.46
C ASP A 104 -3.77 -14.05 16.63
N ILE A 105 -3.56 -13.69 15.35
CA ILE A 105 -2.66 -14.43 14.47
C ILE A 105 -2.04 -13.58 13.37
N VAL A 106 -0.70 -13.54 13.29
CA VAL A 106 0.03 -13.13 12.07
C VAL A 106 0.22 -14.34 11.15
N PRO A 107 -0.27 -14.30 9.89
CA PRO A 107 -0.22 -15.45 8.99
C PRO A 107 1.20 -15.72 8.48
N GLN A 108 1.42 -16.93 7.95
CA GLN A 108 2.66 -17.36 7.28
C GLN A 108 2.43 -17.58 5.78
N CYS A 109 2.10 -16.50 5.06
CA CYS A 109 1.80 -16.53 3.63
C CYS A 109 2.44 -15.35 2.89
N ASP A 110 3.72 -15.50 2.54
CA ASP A 110 4.54 -14.39 2.02
C ASP A 110 4.13 -13.87 0.64
N SER A 111 3.29 -14.58 -0.12
CA SER A 111 3.00 -14.25 -1.51
C SER A 111 1.56 -13.71 -1.70
N PRO A 112 1.39 -12.39 -1.91
CA PRO A 112 0.09 -11.79 -2.22
C PRO A 112 -0.59 -12.40 -3.46
N THR A 113 0.18 -12.76 -4.49
CA THR A 113 -0.36 -13.41 -5.69
C THR A 113 -0.95 -14.79 -5.41
N LYS A 114 -0.41 -15.54 -4.42
CA LYS A 114 -1.04 -16.78 -3.96
C LYS A 114 -2.40 -16.54 -3.31
N LEU A 115 -2.61 -15.41 -2.63
CA LEU A 115 -3.92 -15.06 -2.06
C LEU A 115 -4.97 -14.85 -3.17
N ILE A 116 -4.62 -14.12 -4.24
CA ILE A 116 -5.51 -13.94 -5.40
C ILE A 116 -5.85 -15.28 -6.05
N LYS A 117 -4.84 -16.14 -6.27
CA LYS A 117 -5.04 -17.48 -6.83
C LYS A 117 -5.92 -18.35 -5.93
N ALA A 118 -5.73 -18.27 -4.62
CA ALA A 118 -6.54 -19.00 -3.65
C ALA A 118 -8.01 -18.56 -3.67
N LEU A 119 -8.29 -17.26 -3.75
CA LEU A 119 -9.65 -16.73 -3.90
C LEU A 119 -10.33 -17.25 -5.16
N LYS A 120 -9.60 -17.33 -6.29
CA LYS A 120 -10.09 -17.93 -7.54
C LYS A 120 -10.42 -19.41 -7.39
N LEU A 121 -9.57 -20.17 -6.69
CA LEU A 121 -9.81 -21.60 -6.42
C LEU A 121 -11.05 -21.81 -5.53
N ILE A 122 -11.21 -20.98 -4.50
CA ILE A 122 -12.39 -21.04 -3.60
C ILE A 122 -13.67 -20.64 -4.37
N ALA A 123 -13.61 -19.60 -5.22
CA ALA A 123 -14.72 -19.25 -6.11
C ALA A 123 -15.13 -20.41 -7.04
N GLY A 124 -14.14 -21.21 -7.47
CA GLY A 124 -14.33 -22.42 -8.27
C GLY A 124 -14.73 -23.67 -7.49
N GLY A 125 -14.94 -23.58 -6.17
CA GLY A 125 -15.42 -24.68 -5.32
C GLY A 125 -14.35 -25.43 -4.54
N THR A 126 -13.08 -24.98 -4.53
CA THR A 126 -12.05 -25.58 -3.68
C THR A 126 -12.28 -25.19 -2.22
N THR A 127 -12.62 -26.16 -1.38
CA THR A 127 -12.99 -25.91 0.03
C THR A 127 -12.06 -26.58 1.05
N ASP A 128 -11.27 -27.56 0.62
CA ASP A 128 -10.37 -28.33 1.47
C ASP A 128 -8.94 -27.76 1.48
N SER A 129 -8.27 -27.85 2.64
CA SER A 129 -6.92 -27.30 2.81
C SER A 129 -5.86 -28.06 2.02
N TYR A 130 -6.03 -29.37 1.82
CA TYR A 130 -5.10 -30.14 1.00
C TYR A 130 -5.23 -29.75 -0.48
N GLU A 131 -6.45 -29.65 -1.01
CA GLU A 131 -6.68 -29.24 -2.40
C GLU A 131 -6.13 -27.84 -2.66
N LEU A 132 -6.37 -26.91 -1.73
CA LEU A 132 -5.83 -25.56 -1.82
C LEU A 132 -4.29 -25.57 -1.86
N GLY A 133 -3.65 -26.28 -0.94
CA GLY A 133 -2.19 -26.43 -0.93
C GLY A 133 -1.63 -27.04 -2.22
N TYR A 134 -2.31 -28.07 -2.74
CA TYR A 134 -1.92 -28.77 -3.96
C TYR A 134 -2.03 -27.86 -5.19
N HIS A 135 -3.18 -27.20 -5.40
CA HIS A 135 -3.41 -26.32 -6.56
C HIS A 135 -2.57 -25.04 -6.52
N LEU A 136 -2.14 -24.60 -5.33
CA LEU A 136 -1.17 -23.52 -5.16
C LEU A 136 0.28 -23.96 -5.43
N GLY A 137 0.51 -25.23 -5.76
CA GLY A 137 1.78 -25.75 -6.26
C GLY A 137 2.68 -26.40 -5.21
N HIS A 138 2.17 -26.66 -3.99
CA HIS A 138 2.97 -27.35 -2.97
C HIS A 138 3.07 -28.85 -3.28
N ARG A 139 4.29 -29.35 -3.49
CA ARG A 139 4.60 -30.75 -3.83
C ARG A 139 5.24 -31.53 -2.68
N GLY A 140 4.82 -31.25 -1.45
CA GLY A 140 5.33 -31.95 -0.27
C GLY A 140 5.14 -33.47 -0.39
N LYS A 141 6.10 -34.26 0.09
CA LYS A 141 6.04 -35.73 0.02
C LYS A 141 4.88 -36.34 0.83
N LYS A 142 4.35 -35.61 1.81
CA LYS A 142 3.26 -36.04 2.69
C LYS A 142 2.05 -35.13 2.56
N ARG A 143 0.86 -35.74 2.59
CA ARG A 143 -0.45 -35.05 2.56
C ARG A 143 -0.55 -33.96 3.63
N GLU A 144 -0.07 -34.23 4.84
CA GLU A 144 -0.10 -33.29 5.98
C GLU A 144 0.66 -31.98 5.69
N TYR A 145 1.78 -32.03 4.96
CA TYR A 145 2.55 -30.84 4.62
C TYR A 145 1.85 -30.00 3.56
N ILE A 146 1.23 -30.65 2.57
CA ILE A 146 0.43 -29.96 1.56
C ILE A 146 -0.78 -29.28 2.22
N SER A 147 -1.48 -30.01 3.08
CA SER A 147 -2.64 -29.48 3.82
C SER A 147 -2.27 -28.27 4.70
N ARG A 148 -1.14 -28.35 5.42
CA ARG A 148 -0.64 -27.23 6.24
C ARG A 148 -0.40 -25.96 5.43
N HIS A 149 0.14 -26.07 4.21
CA HIS A 149 0.33 -24.92 3.34
C HIS A 149 -1.00 -24.30 2.89
N GLY A 150 -2.01 -25.11 2.56
CA GLY A 150 -3.34 -24.59 2.29
C GLY A 150 -3.97 -23.91 3.51
N GLN A 151 -3.76 -24.47 4.71
CA GLN A 151 -4.22 -23.87 5.95
C GLN A 151 -3.60 -22.48 6.20
N TYR A 152 -2.30 -22.29 5.95
CA TYR A 152 -1.65 -20.98 6.07
C TYR A 152 -2.26 -19.93 5.14
N VAL A 153 -2.59 -20.33 3.91
CA VAL A 153 -3.23 -19.42 2.94
C VAL A 153 -4.66 -19.11 3.36
N ARG A 154 -5.42 -20.12 3.80
CA ARG A 154 -6.78 -19.92 4.32
C ARG A 154 -6.78 -18.96 5.51
N GLN A 155 -5.87 -19.15 6.46
CA GLN A 155 -5.70 -18.27 7.61
C GLN A 155 -5.36 -16.84 7.19
N ALA A 156 -4.50 -16.66 6.18
CA ALA A 156 -4.21 -15.34 5.64
C ALA A 156 -5.45 -14.67 5.01
N LEU A 157 -6.30 -15.42 4.30
CA LEU A 157 -7.53 -14.88 3.74
C LEU A 157 -8.57 -14.51 4.82
N ASP A 158 -8.60 -15.28 5.92
CA ASP A 158 -9.49 -15.09 7.06
C ASP A 158 -9.15 -13.80 7.82
N VAL A 159 -7.88 -13.61 8.18
CA VAL A 159 -7.44 -12.36 8.86
C VAL A 159 -7.61 -11.11 8.00
N LEU A 160 -7.59 -11.26 6.67
CA LEU A 160 -7.86 -10.19 5.72
C LEU A 160 -9.37 -9.98 5.46
N LYS A 161 -10.24 -10.75 6.10
CA LYS A 161 -11.71 -10.72 5.93
C LYS A 161 -12.14 -10.91 4.47
N LEU A 162 -11.38 -11.73 3.73
CA LEU A 162 -11.67 -12.09 2.33
C LEU A 162 -12.44 -13.40 2.22
N VAL A 163 -12.43 -14.19 3.29
CA VAL A 163 -13.25 -15.38 3.46
C VAL A 163 -13.84 -15.41 4.86
N GLU A 164 -14.94 -16.14 5.01
CA GLU A 164 -15.55 -16.47 6.30
C GLU A 164 -15.72 -17.99 6.38
N SER A 165 -15.68 -18.54 7.59
CA SER A 165 -15.90 -19.96 7.80
C SER A 165 -17.38 -20.24 8.07
N HIS A 166 -18.04 -20.95 7.16
CA HIS A 166 -19.39 -21.46 7.37
C HIS A 166 -19.36 -22.91 7.83
N GLN A 167 -20.19 -23.23 8.81
CA GLN A 167 -20.36 -24.60 9.25
C GLN A 167 -21.32 -25.35 8.33
N ASP A 168 -20.82 -26.41 7.70
CA ASP A 168 -21.61 -27.38 6.94
C ASP A 168 -21.44 -28.76 7.58
N GLY A 169 -22.43 -29.15 8.38
CA GLY A 169 -22.37 -30.32 9.25
C GLY A 169 -21.20 -30.23 10.25
N ARG A 170 -20.22 -31.13 10.09
CA ARG A 170 -18.99 -31.19 10.92
C ARG A 170 -17.80 -30.45 10.31
N LYS A 171 -17.94 -29.85 9.12
CA LYS A 171 -16.85 -29.20 8.40
C LYS A 171 -17.02 -27.69 8.42
N LEU A 172 -15.91 -26.98 8.57
CA LEU A 172 -15.85 -25.53 8.36
C LEU A 172 -15.38 -25.25 6.94
N ILE A 173 -16.29 -24.79 6.10
CA ILE A 173 -16.06 -24.49 4.69
C ILE A 173 -15.76 -23.00 4.54
N PRO A 174 -14.68 -22.62 3.80
CA PRO A 174 -14.43 -21.22 3.49
C PRO A 174 -15.44 -20.72 2.43
N VAL A 175 -16.08 -19.59 2.71
CA VAL A 175 -16.97 -18.88 1.79
C VAL A 175 -16.38 -17.50 1.53
N LEU A 176 -16.38 -17.06 0.27
CA LEU A 176 -15.88 -15.72 -0.08
C LEU A 176 -16.80 -14.63 0.46
N THR A 177 -16.22 -13.63 1.11
CA THR A 177 -16.90 -12.36 1.37
C THR A 177 -17.16 -11.62 0.05
N GLU A 178 -17.96 -10.56 0.08
CA GLU A 178 -18.19 -9.74 -1.12
C GLU A 178 -16.88 -9.23 -1.74
N ARG A 179 -15.95 -8.72 -0.90
CA ARG A 179 -14.62 -8.29 -1.33
C ARG A 179 -13.79 -9.44 -1.89
N GLY A 180 -13.80 -10.61 -1.22
CA GLY A 180 -13.12 -11.81 -1.71
C GLY A 180 -13.65 -12.27 -3.06
N ARG A 181 -14.96 -12.19 -3.28
CA ARG A 181 -15.63 -12.52 -4.54
C ARG A 181 -15.23 -11.55 -5.65
N HIS A 182 -15.26 -10.24 -5.40
CA HIS A 182 -14.82 -9.24 -6.39
C HIS A 182 -13.37 -9.43 -6.82
N ILE A 183 -12.46 -9.77 -5.90
CA ILE A 183 -11.08 -10.09 -6.25
C ILE A 183 -11.02 -11.36 -7.12
N ALA A 184 -11.76 -12.41 -6.74
CA ALA A 184 -11.75 -13.69 -7.45
C ALA A 184 -12.26 -13.57 -8.89
N THR A 185 -13.35 -12.82 -9.10
CA THR A 185 -14.05 -12.75 -10.40
C THR A 185 -13.57 -11.62 -11.30
N SER A 186 -12.81 -10.65 -10.79
CA SER A 186 -12.27 -9.57 -11.62
C SER A 186 -11.30 -10.12 -12.69
N THR A 187 -11.46 -9.68 -13.93
CA THR A 187 -10.54 -9.97 -15.05
C THR A 187 -9.38 -8.98 -15.10
N ASP A 188 -9.48 -7.86 -14.40
CA ASP A 188 -8.45 -6.82 -14.36
C ASP A 188 -7.51 -7.03 -13.17
N ALA A 189 -6.24 -7.30 -13.48
CA ALA A 189 -5.18 -7.50 -12.50
C ALA A 189 -4.92 -6.26 -11.63
N GLN A 190 -5.09 -5.05 -12.17
CA GLN A 190 -4.95 -3.81 -11.40
C GLN A 190 -6.06 -3.68 -10.36
N ILE A 191 -7.30 -4.03 -10.72
CA ILE A 191 -8.43 -4.04 -9.77
C ILE A 191 -8.22 -5.10 -8.70
N GLN A 192 -7.76 -6.31 -9.08
CA GLN A 192 -7.43 -7.37 -8.11
C GLN A 192 -6.39 -6.91 -7.09
N ASN A 193 -5.31 -6.31 -7.58
CA ASN A 193 -4.25 -5.78 -6.73
C ASN A 193 -4.78 -4.68 -5.82
N LYS A 194 -5.50 -3.69 -6.36
CA LYS A 194 -6.08 -2.59 -5.57
C LYS A 194 -6.96 -3.09 -4.43
N LEU A 195 -7.86 -4.04 -4.70
CA LEU A 195 -8.77 -4.58 -3.69
C LEU A 195 -8.03 -5.40 -2.62
N LEU A 196 -7.00 -6.16 -3.01
CA LEU A 196 -6.15 -6.89 -2.06
C LEU A 196 -5.32 -5.92 -1.21
N THR A 197 -4.76 -4.85 -1.80
CA THR A 197 -4.07 -3.79 -1.08
C THR A 197 -4.97 -3.17 -0.01
N ILE A 198 -6.22 -2.84 -0.36
CA ILE A 198 -7.20 -2.31 0.60
C ILE A 198 -7.43 -3.31 1.75
N ALA A 199 -7.58 -4.60 1.46
CA ALA A 199 -7.76 -5.61 2.49
C ALA A 199 -6.54 -5.71 3.43
N MET A 200 -5.33 -5.68 2.88
CA MET A 200 -4.09 -5.70 3.67
C MET A 200 -3.89 -4.43 4.49
N LEU A 201 -4.22 -3.25 3.95
CA LEU A 201 -4.15 -1.99 4.69
C LEU A 201 -5.12 -1.93 5.86
N ASN A 202 -6.26 -2.63 5.76
CA ASN A 202 -7.21 -2.79 6.86
C ASN A 202 -6.81 -3.87 7.88
N TYR A 203 -5.64 -4.49 7.73
CA TYR A 203 -5.10 -5.44 8.69
C TYR A 203 -4.10 -4.74 9.61
N ARG A 204 -4.43 -4.64 10.90
CA ARG A 204 -3.73 -3.81 11.89
C ARG A 204 -2.19 -3.97 11.88
N PRO A 205 -1.60 -5.18 11.85
CA PRO A 205 -0.14 -5.32 11.78
C PRO A 205 0.51 -4.66 10.57
N VAL A 206 -0.14 -4.72 9.40
CA VAL A 206 0.35 -4.06 8.19
C VAL A 206 0.26 -2.55 8.36
N TRP A 207 -0.87 -2.05 8.88
CA TRP A 207 -1.05 -0.62 9.08
C TRP A 207 -0.07 -0.04 10.10
N LYS A 208 0.15 -0.70 11.25
CA LYS A 208 1.12 -0.24 12.26
C LYS A 208 2.50 0.00 11.65
N VAL A 209 2.99 -0.94 10.85
CA VAL A 209 4.30 -0.82 10.19
C VAL A 209 4.27 0.24 9.10
N ILE A 210 3.22 0.31 8.28
CA ILE A 210 3.11 1.36 7.25
C ILE A 210 3.11 2.73 7.90
N ASN A 211 2.33 2.96 8.95
CA ASN A 211 2.29 4.23 9.66
C ASN A 211 3.67 4.61 10.23
N ALA A 212 4.30 3.68 10.95
CA ALA A 212 5.62 3.90 11.55
C ALA A 212 6.72 4.18 10.51
N THR A 213 6.66 3.56 9.33
CA THR A 213 7.71 3.67 8.29
C THR A 213 7.39 4.70 7.19
N THR A 214 6.18 5.24 7.15
CA THR A 214 5.78 6.34 6.25
C THR A 214 5.90 7.70 6.93
N GLU A 215 5.34 7.80 8.14
CA GLU A 215 5.20 9.02 8.92
C GLU A 215 6.17 9.10 10.09
N GLY A 216 6.46 7.96 10.72
CA GLY A 216 7.43 7.88 11.80
C GLY A 216 8.88 7.93 11.32
N ASP A 217 9.79 7.86 12.29
CA ASP A 217 11.22 7.85 12.04
C ASP A 217 11.80 6.44 11.82
N ASP A 218 10.95 5.42 11.89
CA ASP A 218 11.37 4.03 11.88
C ASP A 218 11.78 3.55 10.49
N GLU A 219 12.87 2.78 10.45
CA GLU A 219 13.31 2.12 9.23
C GLU A 219 12.54 0.81 9.00
N PHE A 220 12.17 0.57 7.75
CA PHE A 220 11.54 -0.64 7.28
C PHE A 220 12.57 -1.77 7.19
N ASN A 221 12.72 -2.48 8.30
CA ASN A 221 13.54 -3.67 8.41
C ASN A 221 12.81 -4.75 9.24
N GLN A 222 13.38 -5.95 9.31
CA GLN A 222 12.73 -7.08 9.96
C GLN A 222 12.62 -6.94 11.48
N GLU A 223 13.55 -6.21 12.11
CA GLU A 223 13.56 -5.97 13.55
C GLU A 223 12.45 -4.99 13.93
N THR A 224 12.34 -3.86 13.23
CA THR A 224 11.24 -2.90 13.41
C THR A 224 9.88 -3.58 13.27
N ILE A 225 9.70 -4.43 12.24
CA ILE A 225 8.45 -5.19 12.06
C ILE A 225 8.20 -6.11 13.25
N ARG A 226 9.23 -6.80 13.75
CA ARG A 226 9.13 -7.69 14.90
C ARG A 226 8.71 -6.92 16.15
N GLU A 227 9.28 -5.74 16.38
CA GLU A 227 8.98 -4.89 17.55
C GLU A 227 7.56 -4.30 17.51
N LEU A 228 7.12 -3.83 16.34
CA LEU A 228 5.81 -3.19 16.15
C LEU A 228 4.64 -4.18 16.14
N VAL A 229 4.85 -5.39 15.63
CA VAL A 229 3.78 -6.37 15.40
C VAL A 229 3.62 -7.35 16.56
N PHE A 230 4.71 -7.70 17.27
CA PHE A 230 4.67 -8.75 18.30
C PHE A 230 4.91 -8.18 19.71
N PRO A 231 4.12 -8.63 20.71
CA PRO A 231 4.41 -8.40 22.13
C PRO A 231 5.80 -8.89 22.50
N GLU A 232 6.44 -8.21 23.45
CA GLU A 232 7.82 -8.46 23.85
C GLU A 232 8.07 -9.93 24.20
N GLU A 233 7.14 -10.57 24.90
CA GLU A 233 7.23 -11.96 25.35
C GLU A 233 7.21 -12.97 24.21
N LEU A 234 6.67 -12.61 23.05
CA LEU A 234 6.56 -13.47 21.87
C LEU A 234 7.68 -13.23 20.87
N ARG A 235 8.46 -12.16 21.00
CA ARG A 235 9.44 -11.72 20.00
C ARG A 235 10.51 -12.79 19.70
N ASP A 236 10.91 -13.57 20.70
CA ASP A 236 11.94 -14.62 20.55
C ASP A 236 11.42 -15.95 20.01
N ALA A 237 10.11 -16.09 19.76
CA ALA A 237 9.57 -17.33 19.22
C ALA A 237 10.07 -17.60 17.79
N ASN A 238 10.46 -18.84 17.51
CA ASN A 238 10.95 -19.28 16.18
C ASN A 238 9.99 -18.95 15.02
N THR A 239 8.69 -18.82 15.30
CA THR A 239 7.67 -18.47 14.31
C THR A 239 7.63 -16.98 13.96
N CYS A 240 8.15 -16.10 14.82
CA CYS A 240 8.11 -14.65 14.63
C CYS A 240 8.91 -14.22 13.41
N SER A 241 10.14 -14.72 13.22
CA SER A 241 10.96 -14.40 12.04
C SER A 241 10.21 -14.66 10.71
N ARG A 242 9.57 -15.83 10.57
CA ARG A 242 8.76 -16.18 9.38
C ARG A 242 7.53 -15.28 9.22
N ARG A 243 6.85 -14.96 10.32
CA ARG A 243 5.64 -14.12 10.30
C ARG A 243 5.98 -12.63 10.01
N SER A 244 7.07 -12.12 10.56
CA SER A 244 7.61 -10.80 10.20
C SER A 244 7.99 -10.74 8.72
N GLN A 245 8.53 -11.82 8.16
CA GLN A 245 8.83 -11.89 6.72
C GLN A 245 7.54 -11.83 5.87
N THR A 246 6.44 -12.44 6.33
CA THR A 246 5.13 -12.29 5.66
C THR A 246 4.69 -10.83 5.62
N ILE A 247 4.68 -10.14 6.77
CA ILE A 247 4.33 -8.71 6.86
C ILE A 247 5.25 -7.86 5.97
N ARG A 248 6.56 -8.12 6.03
CA ARG A 248 7.55 -7.45 5.19
C ARG A 248 7.22 -7.57 3.71
N THR A 249 6.94 -8.79 3.26
CA THR A 249 6.67 -9.05 1.83
C THR A 249 5.35 -8.41 1.39
N TRP A 250 4.33 -8.41 2.25
CA TRP A 250 3.07 -7.73 2.00
C TRP A 250 3.27 -6.22 1.87
N ILE A 251 4.02 -5.59 2.77
CA ILE A 251 4.27 -4.14 2.74
C ILE A 251 5.11 -3.75 1.52
N GLN A 252 6.13 -4.54 1.16
CA GLN A 252 6.88 -4.32 -0.08
C GLN A 252 5.97 -4.39 -1.31
N TRP A 253 5.03 -5.34 -1.33
CA TRP A 253 4.07 -5.46 -2.42
C TRP A 253 3.04 -4.32 -2.42
N ILE A 254 2.59 -3.86 -1.25
CA ILE A 254 1.71 -2.70 -1.13
C ILE A 254 2.42 -1.46 -1.66
N SER A 255 3.64 -1.21 -1.19
CA SER A 255 4.47 -0.10 -1.66
C SER A 255 4.61 -0.15 -3.18
N SER A 256 4.94 -1.33 -3.73
CA SER A 256 5.15 -1.51 -5.17
C SER A 256 3.91 -1.37 -6.05
N THR A 257 2.73 -1.63 -5.51
CA THR A 257 1.47 -1.62 -6.27
C THR A 257 0.63 -0.36 -6.06
N SER A 258 0.86 0.37 -4.97
CA SER A 258 0.03 1.51 -4.58
C SER A 258 0.77 2.84 -4.45
N GLY A 259 2.11 2.81 -4.44
CA GLY A 259 2.95 4.00 -4.27
C GLY A 259 2.93 4.54 -2.86
N ILE A 260 2.70 3.66 -1.87
CA ILE A 260 2.83 4.01 -0.46
C ILE A 260 4.31 3.98 -0.09
N PRO A 261 4.90 5.07 0.42
CA PRO A 261 6.32 5.12 0.73
C PRO A 261 6.67 4.21 1.90
N ILE A 262 7.88 3.70 1.93
CA ILE A 262 8.45 3.09 3.13
C ILE A 262 9.87 3.59 3.33
N ARG A 263 10.24 3.98 4.54
CA ARG A 263 11.60 4.41 4.88
C ARG A 263 12.51 3.18 4.93
N LEU A 264 13.50 3.07 4.05
CA LEU A 264 14.51 2.04 4.04
C LEU A 264 15.65 2.29 5.04
N PRO A 265 16.48 1.26 5.31
CA PRO A 265 17.74 1.44 6.03
C PRO A 265 18.61 2.56 5.42
N GLY A 266 19.11 3.46 6.27
CA GLY A 266 19.88 4.64 5.86
C GLY A 266 19.02 5.88 5.59
N GLY A 267 17.73 5.86 5.94
CA GLY A 267 16.83 7.01 5.87
C GLY A 267 16.25 7.34 4.49
N TYR A 268 16.59 6.56 3.45
CA TYR A 268 16.02 6.71 2.11
C TYR A 268 14.56 6.29 2.10
N LYS A 269 13.64 6.98 1.42
CA LYS A 269 12.27 6.49 1.24
C LYS A 269 12.21 5.68 -0.06
N GLN A 270 11.94 4.38 0.03
CA GLN A 270 11.60 3.58 -1.15
C GLN A 270 10.13 3.78 -1.46
N LEU A 271 9.91 4.21 -2.67
CA LEU A 271 8.66 4.08 -3.39
C LEU A 271 8.99 3.23 -4.60
N THR A 272 8.13 2.27 -4.90
CA THR A 272 8.28 1.52 -6.13
C THR A 272 6.95 1.68 -6.84
N LEU A 273 6.93 2.25 -8.04
CA LEU A 273 5.76 2.14 -8.90
C LEU A 273 6.21 1.81 -10.32
N PHE A 274 5.66 0.70 -10.82
CA PHE A 274 5.55 0.30 -12.22
C PHE A 274 6.73 0.64 -13.13
N THR A 275 7.68 -0.29 -13.26
CA THR A 275 8.26 -0.52 -14.58
C THR A 275 7.13 -0.99 -15.51
N THR A 276 6.47 -0.06 -16.18
CA THR A 276 6.07 -0.36 -17.56
C THR A 276 7.37 -0.65 -18.27
N SER A 277 7.56 -1.92 -18.61
CA SER A 277 8.52 -2.33 -19.63
C SER A 277 8.19 -1.52 -20.88
N ILE A 278 8.84 -0.38 -21.06
CA ILE A 278 9.03 0.18 -22.39
C ILE A 278 10.07 -0.75 -22.98
N ASN A 279 9.60 -1.72 -23.76
CA ASN A 279 10.45 -2.33 -24.78
C ASN A 279 10.96 -1.17 -25.62
N VAL A 280 12.24 -0.85 -25.45
CA VAL A 280 12.99 -0.10 -26.44
C VAL A 280 13.30 -1.12 -27.53
N GLU A 281 12.51 -1.10 -28.59
CA GLU A 281 13.06 -1.34 -29.93
C GLU A 281 13.64 -0.01 -30.44
#